data_AF-A0A6I3USR8-F1
#
_entry.id   AF-A0A6I3USR8-F1
#
_cell.length_a   1.000
_cell.length_b   1.000
_cell.length_c   1.000
_cell.angle_alpha   90.00
_cell.angle_beta   90.00
_cell.angle_gamma   90.00
#
_symmetry.space_group_name_H-M   'P 1'
#
loop_
_entity.id
_entity.type
_entity.pdbx_description
1 polymer ?
#
loop_
_entity_poly.entity_id
_entity_poly.type
_entity_poly.pdbx_seq_one_letter_code
_entity_poly.pdbx_strand_id
1 'polypeptide(L)'
;VYMDGKKEPYTTSEIIAECAGVTHHTIQELLRKHKADFESYGIIAFEMRKLDGRGRPMKIYRLNEQQATLLITYLKNTEPVRRFKMNLVKAFFEMREELSKFRMQRALE
;
A
#
# COMPACT_ATOMS: atom_id res chain seq x y z
N VAL A 1 -1.31 -0.26 7.58
CA VAL A 1 -1.71 -1.34 6.64
C VAL A 1 -3.07 -1.87 7.07
N TYR A 2 -3.85 -2.35 6.12
CA TYR A 2 -5.20 -2.87 6.31
C TYR A 2 -5.25 -4.33 5.89
N MET A 3 -6.34 -5.00 6.24
CA MET A 3 -6.59 -6.38 5.87
C MET A 3 -7.84 -6.50 5.01
N ASP A 4 -7.73 -7.18 3.87
CA ASP A 4 -8.86 -7.35 2.98
C ASP A 4 -9.72 -8.59 3.33
N GLY A 5 -10.83 -8.78 2.60
CA GLY A 5 -11.74 -9.91 2.82
C GLY A 5 -11.13 -11.29 2.50
N LYS A 6 -10.00 -11.33 1.78
CA LYS A 6 -9.22 -12.55 1.53
C LYS A 6 -8.12 -12.77 2.57
N LYS A 7 -8.03 -11.89 3.56
CA LYS A 7 -6.96 -11.86 4.56
C LYS A 7 -5.59 -11.66 3.89
N GLU A 8 -5.49 -10.71 2.98
CA GLU A 8 -4.22 -10.23 2.44
C GLU A 8 -3.96 -8.79 2.89
N PRO A 9 -2.72 -8.48 3.33
CA PRO A 9 -2.41 -7.15 3.82
C PRO A 9 -2.20 -6.19 2.65
N TYR A 10 -2.75 -4.99 2.77
CA TYR A 10 -2.57 -3.94 1.79
C TYR A 10 -2.39 -2.57 2.45
N THR A 11 -1.90 -1.61 1.68
CA THR A 11 -1.90 -0.19 2.04
C THR A 11 -2.51 0.64 0.93
N THR A 12 -2.74 1.92 1.17
CA THR A 12 -3.31 2.83 0.17
C THR A 12 -2.28 3.85 -0.30
N SER A 13 -2.44 4.27 -1.55
CA SER A 13 -1.64 5.36 -2.15
C SER A 13 -1.65 6.64 -1.32
N GLU A 14 -2.73 6.94 -0.58
CA GLU A 14 -2.78 8.10 0.32
C GLU A 14 -1.91 7.93 1.55
N ILE A 15 -2.01 6.80 2.25
CA ILE A 15 -1.17 6.53 3.43
C ILE A 15 0.31 6.59 3.04
N ILE A 16 0.66 6.02 1.89
CA ILE A 16 2.03 6.08 1.37
C ILE A 16 2.46 7.52 1.11
N ALA A 17 1.61 8.31 0.44
CA ALA A 17 1.92 9.71 0.14
C ALA A 17 2.15 10.53 1.42
N GLU A 18 1.24 10.40 2.39
CA GLU A 18 1.32 11.06 3.69
C GLU A 18 2.60 10.66 4.45
N CYS A 19 2.85 9.37 4.62
CA CYS A 19 3.99 8.89 5.40
C CYS A 19 5.34 9.19 4.71
N ALA A 20 5.39 9.16 3.38
CA ALA A 20 6.58 9.48 2.62
C ALA A 20 6.82 10.99 2.48
N GLY A 21 5.85 11.84 2.85
CA GLY A 21 5.94 13.28 2.68
C GLY A 21 5.97 13.71 1.20
N VAL A 22 5.25 12.99 0.33
CA VAL A 22 5.13 13.31 -1.10
C VAL A 22 3.66 13.54 -1.46
N THR A 23 3.43 14.22 -2.58
CA THR A 23 2.05 14.43 -3.03
C THR A 23 1.42 13.11 -3.49
N HIS A 24 0.11 12.97 -3.32
CA HIS A 24 -0.60 11.81 -3.87
C HIS A 24 -0.45 11.71 -5.40
N HIS A 25 -0.42 12.86 -6.08
CA HIS A 25 -0.18 12.92 -7.52
C HIS A 25 1.13 12.24 -7.93
N THR A 26 2.22 12.46 -7.17
CA THR A 26 3.51 11.78 -7.39
C THR A 26 3.37 10.26 -7.32
N ILE A 27 2.62 9.75 -6.35
CA ILE A 27 2.36 8.31 -6.22
C ILE A 27 1.56 7.80 -7.42
N GLN A 28 0.50 8.50 -7.83
CA GLN A 28 -0.31 8.11 -8.99
C GLN A 28 0.50 8.11 -10.29
N GLU A 29 1.40 9.07 -10.46
CA GLU A 29 2.28 9.15 -11.62
C GLU A 29 3.25 7.97 -11.67
N LEU A 30 3.88 7.62 -10.55
CA LEU A 30 4.75 6.44 -10.46
C LEU A 30 4.00 5.15 -10.80
N LEU A 31 2.81 4.97 -10.24
CA LEU A 31 1.96 3.79 -10.53
C LEU A 31 1.56 3.71 -12.00
N ARG A 32 1.28 4.86 -12.65
CA ARG A 32 0.94 4.90 -14.07
C ARG A 32 2.16 4.64 -14.95
N LYS A 33 3.31 5.22 -14.61
CA LYS A 33 4.55 5.12 -15.37
C LYS A 33 5.13 3.71 -15.35
N HIS A 34 5.09 3.06 -14.18
CA HIS A 34 5.65 1.73 -13.94
C HIS A 34 4.56 0.66 -13.80
N LYS A 35 3.42 0.85 -14.47
CA LYS A 35 2.22 0.03 -14.30
C LYS A 35 2.50 -1.46 -14.48
N ALA A 36 3.26 -1.84 -15.51
CA ALA A 36 3.59 -3.23 -15.80
C ALA A 36 4.37 -3.91 -14.66
N ASP A 37 5.31 -3.20 -14.05
CA ASP A 37 6.11 -3.71 -12.93
C ASP A 37 5.22 -3.98 -11.72
N PHE A 38 4.30 -3.07 -11.40
CA PHE A 38 3.34 -3.25 -10.32
C PHE A 38 2.32 -4.37 -10.62
N GLU A 39 1.89 -4.51 -11.87
CA GLU A 39 0.96 -5.57 -12.30
C GLU A 39 1.59 -6.96 -12.27
N SER A 40 2.92 -7.07 -12.37
CA SER A 40 3.64 -8.34 -12.18
C SER A 40 3.49 -8.92 -10.77
N TYR A 41 3.17 -8.08 -9.78
CA TYR A 41 2.90 -8.47 -8.39
C TYR A 41 1.40 -8.56 -8.08
N GLY A 42 0.53 -8.46 -9.08
CA GLY A 42 -0.92 -8.59 -8.95
C GLY A 42 -1.71 -7.40 -9.46
N ILE A 43 -3.04 -7.49 -9.41
CA ILE A 43 -3.94 -6.46 -9.95
C ILE A 43 -3.86 -5.19 -9.08
N ILE A 44 -3.67 -4.03 -9.71
CA ILE A 44 -3.72 -2.74 -9.02
C ILE A 44 -5.18 -2.30 -8.85
N ALA A 45 -5.78 -2.67 -7.71
CA ALA A 45 -7.13 -2.25 -7.35
C ALA A 45 -7.18 -0.76 -6.98
N PHE A 46 -8.35 -0.15 -7.16
CA PHE A 46 -8.57 1.23 -6.74
C PHE A 46 -10.04 1.48 -6.40
N GLU A 47 -10.26 2.52 -5.61
CA GLU A 47 -11.58 3.07 -5.31
C GLU A 47 -11.65 4.54 -5.72
N MET A 48 -12.84 5.00 -6.11
CA MET A 48 -13.09 6.41 -6.40
C MET A 48 -13.61 7.07 -5.13
N ARG A 49 -12.82 7.97 -4.54
CA ARG A 49 -13.26 8.81 -3.43
C ARG A 49 -14.00 10.02 -3.98
N LYS A 50 -15.26 10.18 -3.59
CA LYS A 50 -16.02 11.41 -3.78
C LYS A 50 -15.49 12.46 -2.80
N LEU A 51 -15.37 13.70 -3.27
CA LEU A 51 -15.06 14.84 -2.42
C LEU A 51 -16.36 15.39 -1.85
N ASP A 52 -16.37 15.84 -0.61
CA ASP A 52 -17.54 16.43 0.07
C ASP A 52 -17.87 17.86 -0.44
N GLY A 53 -17.56 18.16 -1.71
CA GLY A 53 -17.71 19.49 -2.31
C GLY A 53 -17.41 19.51 -3.81
N ARG A 54 -17.01 20.68 -4.34
CA ARG A 54 -16.66 20.84 -5.77
C ARG A 54 -15.25 20.31 -6.02
N GLY A 55 -15.10 19.39 -6.99
CA GLY A 55 -13.81 18.86 -7.42
C GLY A 55 -13.95 17.60 -8.26
N ARG A 56 -12.84 17.12 -8.85
CA ARG A 56 -12.81 15.85 -9.56
C ARG A 56 -12.65 14.69 -8.56
N PRO A 57 -13.44 13.62 -8.68
CA PRO A 57 -13.25 12.41 -7.87
C PRO A 57 -11.81 11.92 -7.93
N MET A 58 -11.31 11.44 -6.78
CA MET A 58 -9.91 11.04 -6.62
C MET A 58 -9.78 9.53 -6.61
N LYS A 59 -8.81 9.01 -7.36
CA LYS A 59 -8.55 7.57 -7.46
C LYS A 59 -7.57 7.13 -6.38
N ILE A 60 -8.02 6.30 -5.44
CA ILE A 60 -7.19 5.77 -4.36
C ILE A 60 -6.84 4.34 -4.67
N TYR A 61 -5.55 4.12 -4.96
CA TYR A 61 -5.01 2.81 -5.22
C TYR A 61 -4.82 2.02 -3.93
N ARG A 62 -5.14 0.72 -3.99
CA ARG A 62 -4.83 -0.29 -2.99
C ARG A 62 -3.64 -1.09 -3.50
N LEU A 63 -2.60 -1.17 -2.68
CA LEU A 63 -1.34 -1.84 -3.03
C LEU A 63 -1.08 -2.94 -2.03
N ASN A 64 -0.81 -4.15 -2.52
CA ASN A 64 -0.35 -5.24 -1.68
C ASN A 64 1.08 -5.00 -1.17
N GLU A 65 1.60 -5.90 -0.34
CA GLU A 65 2.94 -5.80 0.25
C GLU A 65 4.05 -5.59 -0.80
N GLN A 66 4.05 -6.37 -1.88
CA GLN A 66 5.09 -6.32 -2.91
C GLN A 66 5.01 -5.03 -3.73
N GLN A 67 3.80 -4.62 -4.11
CA GLN A 67 3.57 -3.37 -4.83
C GLN A 67 3.96 -2.15 -3.99
N ALA A 68 3.61 -2.12 -2.70
CA ALA A 68 3.97 -1.02 -1.82
C ALA A 68 5.48 -0.94 -1.59
N THR A 69 6.13 -2.10 -1.45
CA THR A 69 7.60 -2.21 -1.35
C THR A 69 8.28 -1.69 -2.61
N LEU A 70 7.81 -2.09 -3.80
CA LEU A 70 8.34 -1.58 -5.07
C LEU A 70 8.13 -0.07 -5.21
N LEU A 71 6.96 0.45 -4.84
CA LEU A 71 6.67 1.88 -4.96
C LEU A 71 7.67 2.72 -4.15
N ILE A 72 8.02 2.24 -2.97
CA ILE A 72 9.01 2.87 -2.10
C ILE A 72 10.40 2.95 -2.74
N THR A 73 10.79 1.98 -3.58
CA THR A 73 12.12 2.01 -4.23
C THR A 73 12.26 3.13 -5.24
N TYR A 74 11.14 3.62 -5.77
CA TYR A 74 11.09 4.78 -6.67
C TYR A 74 11.13 6.13 -5.93
N LEU A 75 10.95 6.14 -4.61
CA LEU A 75 10.98 7.36 -3.82
C LEU A 75 12.42 7.76 -3.46
N LYS A 76 12.70 9.06 -3.45
CA LYS A 76 13.98 9.59 -2.97
C LYS A 76 14.22 9.14 -1.53
N ASN A 77 15.47 8.78 -1.22
CA ASN A 77 15.85 8.28 0.11
C ASN A 77 16.00 9.42 1.13
N THR A 78 14.93 10.17 1.36
CA THR A 78 14.88 11.20 2.40
C THR A 78 14.65 10.58 3.77
N GLU A 79 14.96 11.32 4.82
CA GLU A 79 14.81 10.85 6.19
C GLU A 79 13.36 10.45 6.55
N PRO A 80 12.30 11.19 6.14
CA PRO A 80 10.91 10.72 6.25
C PRO A 80 10.65 9.38 5.52
N VAL A 81 11.16 9.22 4.30
CA VAL A 81 10.98 8.00 3.51
C VAL A 81 11.69 6.81 4.16
N ARG A 82 12.85 7.02 4.81
CA ARG A 82 13.56 5.98 5.57
C ARG A 82 12.76 5.50 6.77
N ARG A 83 12.17 6.41 7.55
CA ARG A 83 11.28 6.03 8.66
C ARG A 83 10.03 5.31 8.15
N PHE A 84 9.44 5.79 7.07
CA PHE A 84 8.30 5.14 6.45
C PHE A 84 8.62 3.70 6.00
N LYS A 85 9.78 3.49 5.35
CA LYS A 85 10.28 2.15 4.97
C LYS A 85 10.30 1.19 6.15
N MET A 86 10.91 1.60 7.26
CA MET A 86 11.02 0.78 8.46
C MET A 86 9.63 0.42 9.01
N ASN A 87 8.74 1.42 9.11
CA ASN A 87 7.39 1.22 9.63
C ASN A 87 6.54 0.33 8.71
N LEU A 88 6.64 0.50 7.39
CA LEU A 88 5.87 -0.29 6.43
C LEU A 88 6.30 -1.76 6.46
N VAL A 89 7.61 -2.03 6.47
CA VAL A 89 8.15 -3.38 6.56
C VAL A 89 7.70 -4.06 7.86
N LYS A 90 7.83 -3.37 8.99
CA LYS A 90 7.39 -3.87 10.29
C LYS A 90 5.90 -4.22 10.27
N ALA A 91 5.06 -3.32 9.78
CA ALA A 91 3.62 -3.51 9.80
C ALA A 91 3.14 -4.66 8.89
N PHE A 92 3.79 -4.87 7.73
CA PHE A 92 3.49 -6.05 6.90
C PHE A 92 3.92 -7.36 7.58
N PHE A 93 5.09 -7.37 8.23
CA PHE A 93 5.58 -8.54 8.94
C PHE A 93 4.67 -8.93 10.11
N GLU A 94 4.27 -7.95 10.94
CA GLU A 94 3.35 -8.16 12.06
C GLU A 94 2.00 -8.73 11.57
N MET A 95 1.42 -8.15 10.52
CA MET A 95 0.15 -8.64 9.98
C MET A 95 0.26 -10.07 9.44
N ARG A 96 1.38 -10.44 8.80
CA ARG A 96 1.62 -11.81 8.33
C ARG A 96 1.78 -12.80 9.49
N GLU A 97 2.44 -12.39 10.56
CA GLU A 97 2.61 -13.22 11.75
C GLU A 97 1.27 -13.49 12.44
N GLU A 98 0.44 -12.46 12.59
CA GLU A 98 -0.93 -12.61 13.12
C GLU A 98 -1.75 -13.59 12.28
N LEU A 99 -1.72 -13.45 10.95
CA LEU A 99 -2.39 -14.40 10.06
C LEU A 99 -1.91 -15.83 10.22
N SER A 100 -0.60 -16.01 10.37
CA SER A 100 0.00 -17.34 10.57
C SER A 100 -0.53 -17.97 11.86
N LYS A 101 -0.57 -17.20 12.95
CA LYS A 101 -1.14 -17.62 14.24
C LYS A 101 -2.62 -18.02 14.09
N PHE A 102 -3.43 -17.17 13.44
CA PHE A 102 -4.84 -17.49 13.18
C PHE A 102 -5.03 -18.76 12.33
N ARG A 103 -4.20 -18.98 11.31
CA ARG A 103 -4.26 -20.18 10.46
C ARG A 103 -3.86 -21.43 11.24
N MET A 104 -2.84 -21.35 12.07
CA MET A 104 -2.41 -22.47 12.93
C MET A 104 -3.48 -22.82 13.97
N GLN A 105 -4.06 -21.83 14.64
CA GLN A 105 -5.12 -22.06 15.63
C GLN A 105 -6.33 -22.75 15.00
N ARG A 106 -6.79 -22.28 13.83
CA ARG A 106 -7.90 -22.91 13.10
C ARG A 106 -7.60 -24.33 12.61
N ALA A 107 -6.33 -24.67 12.35
CA ALA A 107 -5.96 -26.01 11.93
C ALA A 107 -5.88 -27.02 13.10
N LEU A 108 -5.84 -26.51 14.34
CA LEU A 108 -5.87 -27.31 15.57
C LEU A 108 -7.28 -27.52 16.12
N GLU A 109 -8.26 -26.77 15.61
CA GLU A 109 -9.71 -26.90 15.86
C GLU A 109 -10.35 -27.88 14.86
#